data_AF-A0A7Z9WHQ3-F1
#
_entry.id   AF-A0A7Z9WHQ3-F1
#
_cell.length_a   1.000
_cell.length_b   1.000
_cell.length_c   1.000
_cell.angle_alpha   90.00
_cell.angle_beta   90.00
_cell.angle_gamma   90.00
#
_symmetry.space_group_name_H-M   'P 1'
#
loop_
_entity.id
_entity.type
_entity.pdbx_description
1 polymer ?
#
loop_
_entity_poly.entity_id
_entity_poly.type
_entity_poly.pdbx_seq_one_letter_code
_entity_poly.pdbx_strand_id
1 'polypeptide(L)'
;MRKKGSKRRKVMFCARKGETERTDSDDVSRLGTMTPRLEEVLKEQRKLFIRKFGREPGPDDPLFFDPDADTPQFITEQTRGRLIEQMVGAMRNAGVDEGYIYAYMKTGLLIVEENVDLMKPEELEEFEEAIKEYERHKNRDQ
;
A
#
# COMPACT_ATOMS: atom_id res chain seq x y z
N MET A 1 43.90 -32.97 11.36
CA MET A 1 43.06 -31.92 12.02
C MET A 1 41.67 -31.93 11.38
N ARG A 2 40.62 -32.07 12.20
CA ARG A 2 39.24 -32.38 11.77
C ARG A 2 38.46 -31.13 11.34
N LYS A 3 37.87 -31.16 10.14
CA LYS A 3 36.80 -30.25 9.70
C LYS A 3 35.49 -30.59 10.42
N LYS A 4 34.83 -29.62 11.04
CA LYS A 4 33.39 -29.59 11.40
C LYS A 4 33.02 -28.10 11.48
N GLY A 5 31.98 -27.54 10.88
CA GLY A 5 30.74 -28.06 10.32
C GLY A 5 29.72 -26.96 10.60
N SER A 6 29.41 -26.15 9.59
CA SER A 6 28.51 -24.99 9.71
C SER A 6 27.13 -25.44 10.18
N LYS A 7 26.74 -25.05 11.40
CA LYS A 7 25.42 -25.34 11.97
C LYS A 7 24.40 -24.48 11.25
N ARG A 8 23.71 -25.05 10.25
CA ARG A 8 22.43 -24.51 9.75
C ARG A 8 21.43 -24.51 10.92
N ARG A 9 21.08 -23.33 11.42
CA ARG A 9 20.00 -23.17 12.40
C ARG A 9 18.68 -23.49 11.70
N LYS A 10 18.05 -24.59 12.10
CA LYS A 10 16.74 -25.02 11.62
C LYS A 10 15.71 -24.20 12.39
N VAL A 11 15.17 -23.15 11.78
CA VAL A 11 14.08 -22.37 12.38
C VAL A 11 12.85 -23.26 12.35
N MET A 12 12.35 -23.61 13.54
CA MET A 12 11.21 -24.49 13.73
C MET A 12 9.95 -23.66 13.49
N PHE A 13 9.29 -23.88 12.35
CA PHE A 13 8.02 -23.24 12.02
C PHE A 13 6.91 -23.86 12.87
N CYS A 14 6.49 -23.15 13.92
CA CYS A 14 5.28 -23.46 14.68
C CYS A 14 4.34 -22.26 14.55
N ALA A 15 3.32 -22.39 13.70
CA ALA A 15 2.35 -21.33 13.43
C ALA A 15 1.44 -21.10 14.65
N ARG A 16 1.81 -20.15 15.50
CA ARG A 16 0.91 -19.54 16.48
C ARG A 16 0.76 -18.06 16.15
N LYS A 17 -0.50 -17.63 16.00
CA LYS A 17 -0.88 -16.27 15.61
C LYS A 17 -0.29 -15.26 16.60
N GLY A 18 0.46 -14.27 16.09
CA GLY A 18 0.59 -12.95 16.73
C GLY A 18 1.87 -12.64 17.52
N GLU A 19 2.97 -13.35 17.31
CA GLU A 19 4.24 -13.00 17.97
C GLU A 19 5.17 -12.20 17.02
N THR A 20 5.49 -10.96 17.42
CA THR A 20 6.65 -10.21 16.88
C THR A 20 7.94 -10.87 17.36
N GLU A 21 8.70 -11.46 16.46
CA GLU A 21 10.09 -11.84 16.74
C GLU A 21 10.96 -10.58 16.58
N ARG A 22 11.52 -10.11 17.70
CA ARG A 22 12.55 -9.08 17.70
C ARG A 22 13.89 -9.81 17.55
N THR A 23 14.55 -9.63 16.41
CA THR A 23 15.91 -10.15 16.22
C THR A 23 16.92 -9.16 16.82
N ASP A 24 18.15 -9.59 17.14
CA ASP A 24 19.19 -8.75 17.75
C ASP A 24 19.72 -7.62 16.82
N SER A 25 19.10 -7.44 15.66
CA SER A 25 19.26 -6.30 14.75
C SER A 25 17.98 -5.48 14.83
N ASP A 26 18.03 -4.16 14.64
CA ASP A 26 16.85 -3.26 14.66
C ASP A 26 15.74 -3.58 13.62
N ASP A 27 15.77 -4.77 13.02
CA ASP A 27 14.79 -5.36 12.13
C ASP A 27 13.63 -6.00 12.93
N VAL A 28 12.46 -5.36 12.84
CA VAL A 28 11.19 -5.87 13.37
C VAL A 28 10.43 -6.54 12.24
N SER A 29 10.38 -7.87 12.26
CA SER A 29 9.57 -8.63 11.31
C SER A 29 8.28 -9.16 11.98
N ARG A 30 7.20 -9.22 11.19
CA ARG A 30 5.93 -9.85 11.58
C ARG A 30 5.48 -10.77 10.47
N LEU A 31 5.09 -11.98 10.83
CA LEU A 31 4.47 -12.90 9.89
C LEU A 31 2.97 -12.60 9.80
N GLY A 32 2.52 -12.19 8.62
CA GLY A 32 1.10 -12.04 8.28
C GLY A 32 0.52 -13.32 7.68
N THR A 33 -0.80 -13.51 7.80
CA THR A 33 -1.49 -14.57 7.07
C THR A 33 -1.70 -14.14 5.62
N MET A 34 -1.25 -14.96 4.66
CA MET A 34 -1.46 -14.73 3.23
C MET A 34 -2.82 -15.30 2.83
N THR A 35 -3.79 -14.45 2.50
CA THR A 35 -5.05 -14.91 1.91
C THR A 35 -4.82 -15.27 0.43
N PRO A 36 -5.60 -16.19 -0.16
CA PRO A 36 -5.46 -16.53 -1.58
C PRO A 36 -5.58 -15.30 -2.50
N ARG A 37 -6.54 -14.40 -2.20
CA ARG A 37 -6.71 -13.13 -2.94
C ARG A 37 -5.46 -12.25 -2.86
N LEU A 38 -4.84 -12.13 -1.69
CA LEU A 38 -3.61 -11.35 -1.54
C LEU A 38 -2.46 -12.00 -2.31
N GLU A 39 -2.35 -13.32 -2.28
CA GLU A 39 -1.33 -14.05 -3.03
C GLU A 39 -1.45 -13.80 -4.55
N GLU A 40 -2.67 -13.81 -5.08
CA GLU A 40 -2.95 -13.52 -6.49
C GLU A 40 -2.51 -12.10 -6.87
N VAL A 41 -2.89 -11.10 -6.08
CA VAL A 41 -2.50 -9.70 -6.31
C VAL A 41 -0.97 -9.54 -6.27
N LEU A 42 -0.29 -10.15 -5.30
CA LEU A 42 1.17 -10.08 -5.20
C LEU A 42 1.87 -10.81 -6.37
N LYS A 43 1.29 -11.92 -6.88
CA LYS A 43 1.78 -12.61 -8.07
C LYS A 43 1.63 -11.73 -9.32
N GLU A 44 0.53 -11.00 -9.46
CA GLU A 44 0.34 -10.05 -10.56
C GLU A 44 1.33 -8.89 -10.49
N GLN A 45 1.50 -8.31 -9.30
CA GLN A 45 2.47 -7.23 -9.09
C GLN A 45 3.90 -7.68 -9.41
N ARG A 46 4.28 -8.91 -9.04
CA ARG A 46 5.56 -9.51 -9.44
C ARG A 46 5.70 -9.64 -10.96
N LYS A 47 4.64 -10.06 -11.68
CA LYS A 47 4.67 -10.12 -13.15
C LYS A 47 4.89 -8.74 -13.78
N LEU A 48 4.29 -7.68 -13.20
CA LEU A 48 4.51 -6.30 -13.64
C LEU A 48 5.95 -5.87 -13.42
N PHE A 49 6.54 -6.21 -12.27
CA PHE A 49 7.96 -5.96 -11.98
C PHE A 49 8.87 -6.61 -13.03
N ILE A 50 8.69 -7.91 -13.28
CA ILE A 50 9.51 -8.64 -14.26
C ILE A 50 9.32 -8.06 -15.66
N ARG A 51 8.08 -7.68 -16.03
CA ARG A 51 7.80 -7.06 -17.33
C ARG A 51 8.56 -5.74 -17.50
N LYS A 52 8.65 -4.92 -16.44
CA LYS A 52 9.30 -3.61 -16.49
C LYS A 52 10.82 -3.72 -16.46
N PHE A 53 11.38 -4.54 -15.57
CA PHE A 53 12.82 -4.55 -15.27
C PHE A 53 13.57 -5.77 -15.83
N GLY A 54 12.85 -6.75 -16.40
CA GLY A 54 13.44 -7.94 -17.03
C GLY A 54 14.06 -8.95 -16.06
N ARG A 55 13.86 -8.79 -14.75
CA ARG A 55 14.40 -9.66 -13.70
C ARG A 55 13.43 -9.84 -12.54
N GLU A 56 13.70 -10.83 -11.70
CA GLU A 56 13.01 -11.01 -10.42
C GLU A 56 13.34 -9.88 -9.43
N PRO A 57 12.39 -9.47 -8.57
CA PRO A 57 12.66 -8.54 -7.48
C PRO A 57 13.59 -9.19 -6.45
N GLY A 58 14.59 -8.44 -6.03
CA GLY A 58 15.48 -8.76 -4.92
C GLY A 58 14.86 -8.39 -3.57
N PRO A 59 15.55 -8.69 -2.46
CA PRO A 59 15.04 -8.44 -1.11
C PRO A 59 14.83 -6.94 -0.81
N ASP A 60 15.63 -6.06 -1.44
CA ASP A 60 15.59 -4.61 -1.22
C ASP A 60 14.79 -3.86 -2.31
N ASP A 61 14.28 -4.58 -3.32
CA ASP A 61 13.51 -3.96 -4.39
C ASP A 61 12.07 -3.68 -3.95
N PRO A 62 11.52 -2.49 -4.27
CA PRO A 62 10.14 -2.18 -3.96
C PRO A 62 9.20 -3.00 -4.85
N LEU A 63 8.30 -3.75 -4.21
CA LEU A 63 7.25 -4.46 -4.95
C LEU A 63 6.25 -3.49 -5.57
N PHE A 64 5.93 -2.40 -4.87
CA PHE A 64 5.21 -1.25 -5.40
C PHE A 64 6.22 -0.17 -5.80
N PHE A 65 6.58 -0.18 -7.08
CA PHE A 65 7.65 0.64 -7.64
C PHE A 65 7.11 1.85 -8.42
N ASP A 66 7.97 2.84 -8.63
CA ASP A 66 7.72 3.95 -9.55
C ASP A 66 7.63 3.43 -11.01
N PRO A 67 6.47 3.55 -11.67
CA PRO A 67 6.28 3.06 -13.03
C PRO A 67 7.07 3.84 -14.08
N ASP A 68 7.58 5.02 -13.74
CA ASP A 68 8.33 5.90 -14.66
C ASP A 68 9.85 5.79 -14.46
N ALA A 69 10.32 5.12 -13.40
CA ALA A 69 11.74 4.93 -13.14
C ALA A 69 12.36 3.81 -14.00
N ASP A 70 13.60 4.00 -14.45
CA ASP A 70 14.35 3.00 -15.22
C ASP A 70 14.88 1.85 -14.33
N THR A 71 15.06 2.13 -13.04
CA THR A 71 15.46 1.15 -12.02
C THR A 71 14.38 1.03 -10.95
N PRO A 72 14.28 -0.11 -10.24
CA PRO A 72 13.31 -0.27 -9.17
C PRO A 72 13.54 0.77 -8.06
N GLN A 73 12.59 1.68 -7.91
CA GLN A 73 12.63 2.73 -6.89
C GLN A 73 11.24 2.88 -6.28
N PHE A 74 11.20 3.33 -5.03
CA PHE A 74 9.94 3.66 -4.38
C PHE A 74 9.27 4.83 -5.10
N ILE A 75 7.95 4.89 -5.04
CA ILE A 75 7.18 5.99 -5.60
C ILE A 75 7.62 7.30 -4.93
N THR A 76 8.05 8.26 -5.74
CA THR A 76 8.40 9.61 -5.29
C THR A 76 7.15 10.46 -5.08
N GLU A 77 7.25 11.58 -4.34
CA GLU A 77 6.14 12.52 -4.18
C GLU A 77 5.67 13.10 -5.52
N GLN A 78 6.58 13.30 -6.48
CA GLN A 78 6.24 13.76 -7.82
C GLN A 78 5.42 12.71 -8.58
N THR A 79 5.84 11.45 -8.54
CA THR A 79 5.11 10.35 -9.18
C THR A 79 3.77 10.12 -8.48
N ARG A 80 3.73 10.22 -7.14
CA ARG A 80 2.49 10.15 -6.36
C ARG A 80 1.50 11.23 -6.79
N GLY A 81 1.94 12.47 -6.97
CA GLY A 81 1.10 13.57 -7.47
C GLY A 81 0.44 13.23 -8.81
N ARG A 82 1.22 12.72 -9.77
CA ARG A 82 0.68 12.27 -11.08
C ARG A 82 -0.33 11.13 -10.94
N LEU A 83 -0.06 10.15 -10.08
CA LEU A 83 -0.98 9.04 -9.83
C LEU A 83 -2.30 9.51 -9.20
N ILE A 84 -2.24 10.49 -8.28
CA ILE A 84 -3.43 11.11 -7.69
C ILE A 84 -4.23 11.84 -8.76
N GLU A 85 -3.60 12.61 -9.65
CA GLU A 85 -4.29 13.29 -10.76
C GLU A 85 -5.01 12.31 -11.69
N GLN A 86 -4.35 11.20 -12.03
CA GLN A 86 -4.96 10.14 -12.83
C GLN A 86 -6.15 9.48 -12.11
N MET A 87 -6.02 9.23 -10.81
CA MET A 87 -7.09 8.68 -9.99
C MET A 87 -8.30 9.63 -9.92
N VAL A 88 -8.07 10.91 -9.66
CA VAL A 88 -9.12 11.95 -9.66
C VAL A 88 -9.81 12.01 -11.03
N GLY A 89 -9.06 11.96 -12.12
CA GLY A 89 -9.63 11.90 -13.48
C GLY A 89 -10.53 10.68 -13.68
N ALA A 90 -10.10 9.50 -13.20
CA ALA A 90 -10.90 8.28 -13.26
C ALA A 90 -12.18 8.37 -12.40
N MET A 91 -12.09 8.93 -11.19
CA MET A 91 -13.25 9.16 -10.31
C MET A 91 -14.29 10.08 -10.95
N ARG A 92 -13.84 11.20 -11.54
CA ARG A 92 -14.74 12.12 -12.26
C ARG A 92 -15.41 11.44 -13.44
N ASN A 93 -14.66 10.67 -14.23
CA ASN A 93 -15.20 9.90 -15.36
C ASN A 93 -16.19 8.82 -14.91
N ALA A 94 -16.01 8.26 -13.71
CA ALA A 94 -16.94 7.31 -13.09
C ALA A 94 -18.16 7.98 -12.45
N GLY A 95 -18.24 9.30 -12.42
CA GLY A 95 -19.37 10.05 -11.83
C GLY A 95 -19.36 10.06 -10.30
N VAL A 96 -18.20 9.89 -9.66
CA VAL A 96 -18.05 10.05 -8.21
C VAL A 96 -18.34 11.51 -7.84
N ASP A 97 -19.07 11.72 -6.75
CA ASP A 97 -19.40 13.07 -6.27
C ASP A 97 -18.13 13.85 -5.87
N GLU A 98 -18.11 15.14 -6.22
CA GLU A 98 -16.91 15.99 -6.07
C GLU A 98 -16.53 16.21 -4.59
N GLY A 99 -17.47 16.09 -3.64
CA GLY A 99 -17.16 16.11 -2.21
C GLY A 99 -16.30 14.93 -1.76
N TYR A 100 -16.56 13.73 -2.31
CA TYR A 100 -15.74 12.55 -2.06
C TYR A 100 -14.37 12.64 -2.72
N ILE A 101 -14.32 13.20 -3.93
CA ILE A 101 -13.05 13.46 -4.63
C ILE A 101 -12.21 14.46 -3.82
N TYR A 102 -12.83 15.52 -3.31
CA TYR A 102 -12.18 16.49 -2.43
C TYR A 102 -11.65 15.83 -1.14
N ALA A 103 -12.45 14.99 -0.49
CA ALA A 103 -12.04 14.27 0.71
C ALA A 103 -10.86 13.32 0.45
N TYR A 104 -10.87 12.59 -0.67
CA TYR A 104 -9.74 11.78 -1.13
C TYR A 104 -8.48 12.62 -1.34
N MET A 105 -8.58 13.77 -2.02
CA MET A 105 -7.44 14.64 -2.26
C MET A 105 -6.87 15.23 -0.97
N LYS A 106 -7.71 15.53 0.01
CA LYS A 106 -7.31 16.16 1.28
C LYS A 106 -6.67 15.17 2.24
N THR A 107 -7.28 14.00 2.41
CA THR A 107 -6.89 13.00 3.41
C THR A 107 -5.95 11.92 2.85
N GLY A 108 -5.98 11.71 1.52
CA GLY A 108 -5.32 10.59 0.86
C GLY A 108 -6.01 9.23 1.06
N LEU A 109 -7.18 9.21 1.70
CA LEU A 109 -7.92 7.97 2.00
C LEU A 109 -8.88 7.61 0.87
N LEU A 110 -8.83 6.35 0.44
CA LEU A 110 -9.81 5.79 -0.49
C LEU A 110 -10.79 4.90 0.27
N ILE A 111 -11.93 5.47 0.65
CA ILE A 111 -12.98 4.78 1.39
C ILE A 111 -13.98 4.16 0.41
N VAL A 112 -14.15 2.85 0.53
CA VAL A 112 -15.14 2.04 -0.20
C VAL A 112 -15.80 1.08 0.80
N GLU A 113 -16.95 0.53 0.42
CA GLU A 113 -17.73 -0.38 1.28
C GLU A 113 -16.89 -1.55 1.80
N GLU A 114 -15.98 -2.09 0.99
CA GLU A 114 -15.15 -3.24 1.37
C GLU A 114 -14.02 -2.90 2.34
N ASN A 115 -13.72 -1.62 2.57
CA ASN A 115 -12.57 -1.18 3.36
C ASN A 115 -12.96 -0.29 4.55
N VAL A 116 -14.20 0.20 4.61
CA VAL A 116 -14.66 1.10 5.69
C VAL A 116 -14.49 0.49 7.08
N ASP A 117 -14.73 -0.82 7.21
CA ASP A 117 -14.60 -1.57 8.48
C ASP A 117 -13.13 -1.71 8.96
N LEU A 118 -12.16 -1.41 8.09
CA LEU A 118 -10.73 -1.46 8.42
C LEU A 118 -10.17 -0.09 8.81
N MET A 119 -10.95 0.98 8.64
CA MET A 119 -10.55 2.35 8.98
C MET A 119 -10.68 2.59 10.47
N LYS A 120 -9.82 3.45 11.00
CA LYS A 120 -10.00 3.95 12.36
C LYS A 120 -11.14 4.97 12.40
N PRO A 121 -11.86 5.09 13.53
CA PRO A 121 -12.91 6.10 13.68
C PRO A 121 -12.43 7.52 13.37
N GLU A 122 -11.19 7.86 13.75
CA GLU A 122 -10.63 9.19 13.54
C GLU A 122 -10.34 9.47 12.05
N GLU A 123 -9.95 8.45 11.29
CA GLU A 123 -9.72 8.54 9.83
C GLU A 123 -11.04 8.72 9.08
N LEU A 124 -12.11 8.06 9.53
CA LEU A 124 -13.46 8.24 9.00
C LEU A 124 -14.00 9.64 9.29
N GLU A 125 -13.82 10.13 10.52
CA GLU A 125 -14.24 11.48 10.91
C GLU A 125 -13.54 12.55 10.09
N GLU A 126 -12.21 12.46 9.91
CA GLU A 126 -11.46 13.40 9.07
C GLU A 126 -11.97 13.42 7.62
N PHE A 127 -12.30 12.25 7.08
CA PHE A 127 -12.85 12.14 5.73
C PHE A 127 -14.24 12.78 5.61
N GLU A 128 -15.14 12.51 6.56
CA GLU A 128 -16.48 13.11 6.59
C GLU A 128 -16.43 14.63 6.79
N GLU A 129 -15.51 15.13 7.62
CA GLU A 129 -15.30 16.57 7.80
C GLU A 129 -14.86 17.24 6.51
N ALA A 130 -13.99 16.60 5.73
CA ALA A 130 -13.57 17.09 4.42
C ALA A 130 -14.74 17.20 3.43
N ILE A 131 -15.67 16.23 3.43
CA ILE A 131 -16.89 16.31 2.60
C ILE A 131 -17.74 17.52 3.04
N LYS A 132 -18.02 17.65 4.34
CA LYS A 132 -18.81 18.77 4.87
C LYS A 132 -18.16 20.12 4.58
N GLU A 133 -16.83 20.18 4.59
CA GLU A 133 -16.08 21.38 4.19
C GLU A 133 -16.33 21.74 2.73
N TYR A 134 -16.20 20.78 1.83
CA TYR A 134 -16.51 21.00 0.41
C TYR A 134 -17.94 21.51 0.19
N GLU A 135 -18.93 20.92 0.87
CA GLU A 135 -20.33 21.36 0.79
C GLU A 135 -20.51 22.81 1.28
N ARG A 136 -19.85 23.19 2.38
CA ARG A 136 -19.88 24.57 2.88
C ARG A 136 -19.27 25.56 1.89
N HIS A 137 -18.18 25.18 1.22
CA HIS A 137 -17.57 26.02 0.19
C HIS A 137 -18.48 26.16 -1.03
N LYS A 138 -19.00 25.05 -1.54
CA LYS A 138 -19.94 25.02 -2.67
C LYS A 138 -21.19 25.88 -2.42
N ASN A 139 -21.75 25.84 -1.21
CA ASN A 139 -22.93 26.62 -0.85
C ASN A 139 -22.65 28.13 -0.66
N ARG A 140 -21.39 28.54 -0.51
CA ARG A 140 -21.00 29.96 -0.42
C ARG A 140 -20.77 30.61 -1.77
N ASP A 141 -20.47 29.79 -2.79
CA ASP A 141 -20.15 30.23 -4.14
C ASP A 141 -21.37 30.16 -5.09
N GLN A 142 -22.56 29.83 -4.57
CA GLN A 142 -23.87 29.84 -5.25
C GLN A 142 -24.73 31.02 -4.78
#